data_AF-A0A8X6RYS8-F1
#
_entry.id   AF-A0A8X6RYS8-F1
#
_cell.length_a   1.000
_cell.length_b   1.000
_cell.length_c   1.000
_cell.angle_alpha   90.00
_cell.angle_beta   90.00
_cell.angle_gamma   90.00
#
_symmetry.space_group_name_H-M   'P 1'
#
loop_
_entity.id
_entity.type
_entity.pdbx_description
1 polymer ?
#
loop_
_entity_poly.entity_id
_entity_poly.type
_entity_poly.pdbx_seq_one_letter_code
_entity_poly.pdbx_strand_id
1 'polypeptide(L)'
;MATPETAAVVIPPFIQRDPALWFYMIESTFELASPKPITESKTKYKYAVSHLPPDIATVARDVIIQPNISDPYSELKAKIIERCSENKTQEIRRLLAAMPVPVQTILASISPITSDKASEVADRILAISPHAINAVSASGASPSSVTDRRSSTNMLLDEVKALRKEVADLRRSRSQFRHNNNVRRKRSNSRSIAAKPRRLAPDRLKIAKAEFQHMIKLNHIRPSKSAYASPLHMVPKKILLSGDQLGIIVHLMHRP
;
A
#
# COMPACT_ATOMS: atom_id res chain seq x y z
N MET A 1 4.95 4.37 -50.29
CA MET A 1 4.78 5.42 -49.26
C MET A 1 4.44 4.72 -47.95
N ALA A 2 5.43 4.53 -47.07
CA ALA A 2 5.19 3.96 -45.74
C ALA A 2 4.77 5.12 -44.82
N THR A 3 3.53 5.12 -44.36
CA THR A 3 3.06 6.00 -43.29
C THR A 3 3.86 5.65 -42.03
N PRO A 4 4.58 6.60 -41.39
CA PRO A 4 5.24 6.31 -40.13
C PRO A 4 4.16 6.01 -39.10
N GLU A 5 4.17 4.78 -38.60
CA GLU A 5 3.37 4.32 -37.48
C GLU A 5 3.72 5.19 -36.27
N THR A 6 2.88 6.18 -35.98
CA THR A 6 2.99 7.02 -34.78
C THR A 6 2.91 6.12 -33.56
N ALA A 7 4.02 5.93 -32.87
CA ALA A 7 4.05 5.33 -31.54
C ALA A 7 3.11 6.15 -30.63
N ALA A 8 2.00 5.54 -30.22
CA ALA A 8 1.00 6.22 -29.41
C ALA A 8 1.60 6.58 -28.04
N VAL A 9 1.58 7.86 -27.69
CA VAL A 9 1.98 8.33 -26.36
C VAL A 9 0.98 7.78 -25.35
N VAL A 10 1.46 6.92 -24.44
CA VAL A 10 0.62 6.32 -23.40
C VAL A 10 0.58 7.27 -22.20
N ILE A 11 -0.59 7.87 -21.97
CA ILE A 11 -0.80 8.77 -20.84
C ILE A 11 -1.27 7.98 -19.61
N PRO A 12 -0.65 8.17 -18.43
CA PRO A 12 -1.06 7.53 -17.19
C PRO A 12 -2.46 7.99 -16.71
N PRO A 13 -3.15 7.17 -15.89
CA PRO A 13 -4.44 7.55 -15.32
C PRO A 13 -4.31 8.78 -14.42
N PHE A 14 -5.34 9.63 -14.43
CA PHE A 14 -5.35 10.85 -13.64
C PHE A 14 -5.33 10.57 -12.13
N ILE A 15 -4.47 11.28 -11.40
CA ILE A 15 -4.32 11.14 -9.95
C ILE A 15 -5.00 12.32 -9.26
N GLN A 16 -6.29 12.19 -8.95
CA GLN A 16 -7.04 13.28 -8.31
C GLN A 16 -6.49 13.71 -6.94
N ARG A 17 -5.86 12.78 -6.20
CA ARG A 17 -5.23 13.08 -4.91
C ARG A 17 -4.00 13.96 -5.03
N ASP A 18 -3.33 13.92 -6.17
CA ASP A 18 -2.12 14.68 -6.47
C ASP A 18 -2.03 15.01 -7.98
N PRO A 19 -2.78 16.04 -8.43
CA PRO A 19 -2.77 16.45 -9.82
C PRO A 19 -1.40 16.94 -10.29
N ALA A 20 -0.60 17.51 -9.38
CA ALA A 20 0.75 17.99 -9.71
C ALA A 20 1.64 16.82 -10.13
N LEU A 21 1.63 15.72 -9.36
CA LEU A 21 2.34 14.50 -9.71
C LEU A 21 1.92 13.96 -11.08
N TRP A 22 0.61 13.94 -11.38
CA TRP A 22 0.12 13.51 -12.67
C TRP A 22 0.70 14.35 -13.81
N PHE A 23 0.72 15.69 -13.68
CA PHE A 23 1.32 16.57 -14.68
C PHE A 23 2.82 16.32 -14.88
N TYR A 24 3.56 16.04 -13.81
CA TYR A 24 4.98 15.65 -13.95
C TYR A 24 5.15 14.33 -14.71
N MET A 25 4.27 13.35 -14.47
CA MET A 25 4.33 12.07 -15.18
C MET A 25 4.06 12.25 -16.67
N ILE A 26 3.00 12.99 -17.05
CA ILE A 26 2.69 13.19 -18.47
C ILE A 26 3.77 14.01 -19.19
N GLU A 27 4.41 14.98 -18.52
CA GLU A 27 5.52 15.75 -19.08
C GLU A 27 6.70 14.87 -19.43
N SER A 28 7.04 13.92 -18.55
CA SER A 28 8.06 12.90 -18.86
C SER A 28 7.66 12.04 -20.06
N THR A 29 6.37 11.67 -20.21
CA THR A 29 5.92 10.93 -21.41
C THR A 29 6.01 11.74 -22.69
N PHE A 30 5.80 13.06 -22.62
CA PHE A 30 5.95 13.97 -23.76
C PHE A 30 7.42 14.10 -24.19
N GLU A 31 8.35 14.12 -23.24
CA GLU A 31 9.78 14.14 -23.52
C GLU A 31 10.28 12.84 -24.16
N LEU A 32 9.72 11.69 -23.75
CA LEU A 32 10.05 10.37 -24.27
C LEU A 32 9.29 9.98 -25.54
N ALA A 33 8.41 10.86 -26.05
CA ALA A 33 7.61 10.59 -27.23
C ALA A 33 8.49 10.36 -28.48
N SER A 34 8.13 9.36 -29.29
CA SER A 34 8.83 8.98 -30.52
C SER A 34 7.92 9.22 -31.73
N PRO A 35 8.43 9.75 -32.86
CA PRO A 35 9.83 9.94 -33.24
C PRO A 35 10.51 11.23 -32.73
N LYS A 36 9.75 12.18 -32.18
CA LYS A 36 10.28 13.42 -31.61
C LYS A 36 9.54 13.79 -30.32
N PRO A 37 10.21 14.44 -29.35
CA PRO A 37 9.57 14.94 -28.14
C PRO A 37 8.42 15.90 -28.46
N ILE A 38 7.35 15.81 -27.69
CA ILE A 38 6.22 16.74 -27.78
C ILE A 38 6.59 18.00 -26.98
N THR A 39 6.95 19.06 -27.68
CA THR A 39 7.30 20.35 -27.08
C THR A 39 6.18 21.38 -27.20
N GLU A 40 5.35 21.27 -28.24
CA GLU A 40 4.30 22.24 -28.56
C GLU A 40 3.18 22.25 -27.50
N SER A 41 2.93 23.42 -26.90
CA SER A 41 1.91 23.61 -25.86
C SER A 41 0.51 23.18 -26.32
N LYS A 42 0.11 23.54 -27.54
CA LYS A 42 -1.20 23.15 -28.12
C LYS A 42 -1.37 21.64 -28.22
N THR A 43 -0.28 20.91 -28.52
CA THR A 43 -0.30 19.45 -28.60
C THR A 43 -0.36 18.82 -27.21
N LYS A 44 0.45 19.31 -26.25
CA LYS A 44 0.36 18.89 -24.84
C LYS A 44 -1.02 19.10 -24.24
N TYR A 45 -1.63 20.25 -24.52
CA TYR A 45 -2.99 20.60 -24.10
C TYR A 45 -4.03 19.56 -24.57
N LYS A 46 -4.00 19.18 -25.86
CA LYS A 46 -4.92 18.18 -26.42
C LYS A 46 -4.77 16.81 -25.74
N TYR A 47 -3.54 16.38 -25.50
CA TYR A 47 -3.28 15.13 -24.76
C TYR A 47 -3.77 15.19 -23.32
N ALA A 48 -3.51 16.31 -22.62
CA ALA A 48 -3.99 16.49 -21.25
C ALA A 48 -5.51 16.44 -21.19
N VAL A 49 -6.22 17.26 -21.97
CA VAL A 49 -7.70 17.34 -21.96
C VAL A 49 -8.36 16.01 -22.29
N SER A 50 -7.83 15.25 -23.26
CA SER A 50 -8.38 13.93 -23.63
C SER A 50 -8.27 12.86 -22.53
N HIS A 51 -7.41 13.07 -21.52
CA HIS A 51 -7.19 12.13 -20.43
C HIS A 51 -7.69 12.67 -19.07
N LEU A 52 -8.40 13.80 -19.06
CA LEU A 52 -9.04 14.30 -17.85
C LEU A 52 -10.35 13.54 -17.59
N PRO A 53 -10.59 13.09 -16.34
CA PRO A 53 -11.90 12.60 -15.93
C PRO A 53 -12.99 13.68 -16.08
N PRO A 54 -14.27 13.31 -16.30
CA PRO A 54 -15.37 14.27 -16.44
C PRO A 54 -15.46 15.25 -15.27
N ASP A 55 -15.30 14.76 -14.04
CA ASP A 55 -15.38 15.57 -12.82
C ASP A 55 -14.27 16.63 -12.72
N ILE A 56 -13.12 16.38 -13.36
CA ILE A 56 -11.99 17.32 -13.38
C ILE A 56 -12.12 18.27 -14.56
N ALA A 57 -12.63 17.78 -15.69
CA ALA A 57 -12.94 18.61 -16.84
C ALA A 57 -14.02 19.66 -16.51
N THR A 58 -15.01 19.34 -15.66
CA THR A 58 -15.99 20.33 -15.18
C THR A 58 -15.35 21.41 -14.30
N VAL A 59 -14.39 21.05 -13.44
CA VAL A 59 -13.62 22.01 -12.61
C VAL A 59 -12.75 22.94 -13.44
N ALA A 60 -12.24 22.47 -14.59
CA ALA A 60 -11.44 23.25 -15.53
C ALA A 60 -12.22 23.78 -16.75
N ARG A 61 -13.56 23.78 -16.67
CA ARG A 61 -14.44 24.04 -17.82
C ARG A 61 -14.14 25.36 -18.52
N ASP A 62 -13.92 26.43 -17.77
CA ASP A 62 -13.62 27.76 -18.29
C ASP A 62 -12.35 27.76 -19.14
N VAL A 63 -11.26 27.15 -18.66
CA VAL A 63 -9.98 27.07 -19.37
C VAL A 63 -10.06 26.11 -20.57
N ILE A 64 -10.93 25.12 -20.51
CA ILE A 64 -11.14 24.18 -21.63
C ILE A 64 -11.95 24.83 -22.76
N ILE A 65 -13.00 25.59 -22.42
CA ILE A 65 -13.87 26.28 -23.39
C ILE A 65 -13.18 27.53 -23.97
N GLN A 66 -12.46 28.26 -23.13
CA GLN A 66 -11.68 29.44 -23.51
C GLN A 66 -10.20 29.22 -23.19
N PRO A 67 -9.48 28.43 -24.02
CA PRO A 67 -8.07 28.18 -23.83
C PRO A 67 -7.25 29.42 -24.19
N ASN A 68 -6.16 29.63 -23.46
CA ASN A 68 -5.15 30.63 -23.78
C ASN A 68 -4.53 30.36 -25.16
N ILE A 69 -4.39 31.41 -25.98
CA ILE A 69 -3.88 31.27 -27.35
C ILE A 69 -2.37 31.06 -27.37
N SER A 70 -1.65 31.63 -26.40
CA SER A 70 -0.19 31.61 -26.32
C SER A 70 0.32 30.32 -25.68
N ASP A 71 -0.20 29.97 -24.50
CA ASP A 71 0.25 28.79 -23.75
C ASP A 71 -0.91 28.07 -23.04
N PRO A 72 -1.78 27.37 -23.80
CA PRO A 72 -2.96 26.71 -23.25
C PRO A 72 -2.63 25.61 -22.24
N TYR A 73 -1.51 24.91 -22.41
CA TYR A 73 -1.11 23.81 -21.53
C TYR A 73 -0.70 24.32 -20.14
N SER A 74 0.11 25.37 -20.08
CA SER A 74 0.57 25.93 -18.81
C SER A 74 -0.59 26.47 -17.97
N GLU A 75 -1.53 27.18 -18.60
CA GLU A 75 -2.71 27.70 -17.91
C GLU A 75 -3.63 26.57 -17.42
N LEU A 76 -3.87 25.55 -18.25
CA LEU A 76 -4.64 24.37 -17.86
C LEU A 76 -4.01 23.67 -16.65
N LYS A 77 -2.70 23.45 -16.67
CA LYS A 77 -1.93 22.82 -15.57
C LYS A 77 -2.09 23.63 -14.29
N ALA A 78 -1.83 24.94 -14.35
CA ALA A 78 -1.92 25.82 -13.19
C ALA A 78 -3.33 25.79 -12.56
N LYS A 79 -4.38 25.94 -13.39
CA LYS A 79 -5.76 26.00 -12.90
C LYS A 79 -6.28 24.69 -12.34
N ILE A 80 -5.92 23.55 -12.94
CA ILE A 80 -6.30 22.24 -12.42
C ILE A 80 -5.64 21.98 -11.07
N ILE A 81 -4.35 22.28 -10.92
CA ILE A 81 -3.62 22.12 -9.66
C ILE A 81 -4.23 23.03 -8.57
N GLU A 82 -4.45 24.31 -8.89
CA GLU A 82 -5.05 25.29 -7.97
C GLU A 82 -6.43 24.83 -7.46
N ARG A 83 -7.36 24.52 -8.37
CA ARG A 83 -8.75 24.19 -8.00
C ARG A 83 -8.90 22.82 -7.33
N CYS A 84 -8.05 21.86 -7.69
CA CYS A 84 -8.04 20.58 -7.00
C CYS A 84 -7.45 20.69 -5.58
N SER A 85 -6.53 21.64 -5.34
CA SER A 85 -6.04 21.92 -3.99
C SER A 85 -7.12 22.56 -3.10
N GLU A 86 -7.92 23.48 -3.66
CA GLU A 86 -9.04 24.10 -2.95
C GLU A 86 -10.11 23.06 -2.58
N ASN A 87 -10.41 22.12 -3.49
CA ASN A 87 -11.35 21.02 -3.21
C ASN A 87 -10.93 20.20 -1.97
N LYS A 88 -9.64 19.95 -1.75
CA LYS A 88 -9.15 19.27 -0.53
C LYS A 88 -9.43 20.09 0.74
N THR A 89 -9.22 21.40 0.71
CA THR A 89 -9.53 22.29 1.83
C THR A 89 -11.02 22.30 2.12
N GLN A 90 -11.84 22.33 1.07
CA GLN A 90 -13.31 22.29 1.20
C GLN A 90 -13.80 20.94 1.71
N GLU A 91 -13.20 19.82 1.30
CA GLU A 91 -13.52 18.50 1.82
C GLU A 91 -13.13 18.36 3.28
N ILE A 92 -11.95 18.84 3.68
CA ILE A 92 -11.55 18.88 5.10
C ILE A 92 -12.53 19.76 5.90
N ARG A 93 -12.89 20.94 5.40
CA ARG A 93 -13.88 21.82 6.04
C ARG A 93 -15.26 21.17 6.14
N ARG A 94 -15.71 20.49 5.09
CA ARG A 94 -16.98 19.76 5.04
C ARG A 94 -16.97 18.61 6.04
N LEU A 95 -15.89 17.82 6.10
CA LEU A 95 -15.72 16.72 7.05
C LEU A 95 -15.68 17.23 8.49
N LEU A 96 -14.98 18.34 8.74
CA LEU A 96 -14.99 19.02 10.05
C LEU A 96 -16.40 19.51 10.39
N ALA A 97 -17.10 20.15 9.44
CA ALA A 97 -18.47 20.64 9.62
C ALA A 97 -19.52 19.53 9.81
N ALA A 98 -19.24 18.32 9.33
CA ALA A 98 -20.09 17.14 9.51
C ALA A 98 -19.90 16.45 10.88
N MET A 99 -18.88 16.83 11.67
CA MET A 99 -18.71 16.28 13.02
C MET A 99 -19.71 16.91 14.01
N PRO A 100 -20.15 16.21 15.07
CA PRO A 100 -20.94 16.83 16.12
C PRO A 100 -20.24 18.04 16.73
N VAL A 101 -20.99 19.11 17.03
CA VAL A 101 -20.48 20.40 17.54
C VAL A 101 -19.45 20.24 18.68
N PRO A 102 -19.63 19.34 19.67
CA PRO A 102 -18.62 19.15 20.73
C PRO A 102 -17.24 18.77 20.18
N VAL A 103 -17.17 17.94 19.13
CA VAL A 103 -15.92 17.49 18.53
C VAL A 103 -15.27 18.62 17.71
N GLN A 104 -16.09 19.44 17.03
CA GLN A 104 -15.59 20.62 16.32
C GLN A 104 -14.97 21.64 17.28
N THR A 105 -15.63 21.93 18.40
CA THR A 105 -15.12 22.86 19.43
C THR A 105 -13.79 22.38 20.01
N ILE A 106 -13.68 21.08 20.29
CA ILE A 106 -12.45 20.46 20.77
C ILE A 106 -11.34 20.60 19.71
N LEU A 107 -11.59 20.20 18.46
CA LEU A 107 -10.58 20.29 17.39
C LEU A 107 -10.17 21.73 17.05
N ALA A 108 -11.11 22.68 17.07
CA ALA A 108 -10.83 24.10 16.87
C ALA A 108 -10.00 24.70 18.01
N SER A 109 -10.21 24.24 19.25
CA SER A 109 -9.36 24.61 20.39
C SER A 109 -7.95 24.02 20.32
N ILE A 110 -7.72 23.05 19.42
CA ILE A 110 -6.48 22.27 19.26
C ILE A 110 -5.69 22.73 18.01
N SER A 111 -6.05 23.80 17.27
CA SER A 111 -5.22 24.25 16.13
C SER A 111 -5.07 25.76 15.89
N PRO A 112 -3.91 26.19 15.34
CA PRO A 112 -2.82 25.36 14.82
C PRO A 112 -1.76 25.07 15.89
N ILE A 113 -1.62 23.78 16.24
CA ILE A 113 -0.51 23.30 17.04
C ILE A 113 0.71 23.23 16.11
N THR A 114 1.63 24.18 16.28
CA THR A 114 3.03 23.97 15.90
C THR A 114 3.63 22.94 16.86
N SER A 115 4.62 22.16 16.41
CA SER A 115 5.23 21.08 17.20
C SER A 115 5.60 21.50 18.64
N ASP A 116 6.03 22.75 18.83
CA ASP A 116 6.41 23.30 20.14
C ASP A 116 5.21 23.50 21.07
N LYS A 117 4.09 24.01 20.56
CA LYS A 117 2.83 24.16 21.31
C LYS A 117 2.15 22.82 21.59
N ALA A 118 2.46 21.80 20.78
CA ALA A 118 1.97 20.43 20.98
C ALA A 118 2.47 19.86 22.32
N SER A 119 3.74 20.13 22.64
CA SER A 119 4.36 19.66 23.89
C SER A 119 3.73 20.33 25.11
N GLU A 120 3.52 21.65 25.05
CA GLU A 120 2.90 22.41 26.14
C GLU A 120 1.44 21.99 26.37
N VAL A 121 0.68 21.73 25.30
CA VAL A 121 -0.68 21.21 25.39
C VAL A 121 -0.69 19.78 25.95
N ALA A 122 0.25 18.92 25.53
CA ALA A 122 0.36 17.56 26.06
C ALA A 122 0.69 17.54 27.57
N ASP A 123 1.59 18.42 28.02
CA ASP A 123 1.96 18.54 29.44
C ASP A 123 0.79 19.07 30.29
N ARG A 124 0.01 20.02 29.76
CA ARG A 124 -1.21 20.52 30.42
C ARG A 124 -2.33 19.48 30.46
N ILE A 125 -2.47 18.65 29.44
CA ILE A 125 -3.44 17.54 29.40
C ILE A 125 -3.06 16.46 30.44
N LEU A 126 -1.77 16.15 30.58
CA LEU A 126 -1.27 15.26 31.63
C LEU A 126 -1.54 15.84 33.03
N ALA A 127 -1.41 17.15 33.20
CA ALA A 127 -1.65 17.83 34.47
C ALA A 127 -3.14 17.90 34.88
N ILE A 128 -4.07 17.90 33.92
CA ILE A 128 -5.52 18.02 34.19
C ILE A 128 -6.19 16.64 34.31
N SER A 129 -5.48 15.52 34.09
CA SER A 129 -6.08 14.18 34.15
C SER A 129 -6.94 13.97 35.40
N PRO A 130 -8.29 13.84 35.27
CA PRO A 130 -9.02 13.03 36.20
C PRO A 130 -8.93 11.59 35.69
N HIS A 131 -8.73 10.67 36.62
CA HIS A 131 -8.84 9.24 36.38
C HIS A 131 -10.07 8.89 35.52
N ALA A 132 -9.91 7.83 34.72
CA ALA A 132 -10.91 7.25 33.83
C ALA A 132 -12.37 7.41 34.32
N ILE A 133 -13.25 7.84 33.42
CA ILE A 133 -14.69 7.94 33.65
C ILE A 133 -15.24 6.51 33.83
N ASN A 134 -15.39 6.06 35.07
CA ASN A 134 -16.27 4.94 35.41
C ASN A 134 -17.57 5.53 35.95
N ALA A 135 -18.61 5.52 35.13
CA ALA A 135 -19.95 5.82 35.60
C ALA A 135 -20.36 4.76 36.63
N VAL A 136 -20.68 5.19 37.85
CA VAL A 136 -21.41 4.34 38.81
C VAL A 136 -22.50 5.19 39.47
N SER A 137 -23.74 4.90 39.11
CA SER A 137 -24.89 5.14 39.99
C SER A 137 -25.74 3.89 39.97
N ALA A 138 -25.61 3.11 41.04
CA ALA A 138 -26.64 2.20 41.53
C ALA A 138 -26.32 1.83 42.98
N SER A 139 -26.99 2.53 43.90
CA SER A 139 -27.67 1.99 45.08
C SER A 139 -27.21 0.62 45.63
N GLY A 140 -26.69 0.64 46.86
CA GLY A 140 -26.78 -0.44 47.85
C GLY A 140 -25.95 -1.70 47.59
N ALA A 141 -24.83 -1.87 48.31
CA ALA A 141 -24.24 -3.20 48.50
C ALA A 141 -23.31 -3.30 49.72
N SER A 142 -23.54 -4.36 50.49
CA SER A 142 -22.77 -4.89 51.61
C SER A 142 -21.25 -5.07 51.33
N PRO A 143 -20.40 -5.12 52.36
CA PRO A 143 -18.92 -5.09 52.24
C PRO A 143 -18.25 -6.34 51.65
N SER A 144 -18.99 -7.28 51.07
CA SER A 144 -18.46 -8.56 50.54
C SER A 144 -17.96 -8.51 49.09
N SER A 145 -18.26 -7.48 48.29
CA SER A 145 -17.96 -7.48 46.83
C SER A 145 -16.60 -6.91 46.42
N VAL A 146 -15.87 -6.25 47.34
CA VAL A 146 -14.56 -5.63 47.03
C VAL A 146 -13.45 -6.67 46.96
N THR A 147 -13.54 -7.73 47.77
CA THR A 147 -12.60 -8.86 47.80
C THR A 147 -12.66 -9.69 46.52
N ASP A 148 -13.84 -9.97 45.97
CA ASP A 148 -13.98 -10.78 44.74
C ASP A 148 -13.36 -10.12 43.51
N ARG A 149 -13.57 -8.80 43.37
CA ARG A 149 -12.94 -8.04 42.28
C ARG A 149 -11.43 -8.00 42.43
N ARG A 150 -10.92 -7.83 43.66
CA ARG A 150 -9.48 -7.77 43.94
C ARG A 150 -8.81 -9.14 43.72
N SER A 151 -9.50 -10.23 44.06
CA SER A 151 -9.06 -11.60 43.75
C SER A 151 -9.00 -11.85 42.24
N SER A 152 -10.03 -11.43 41.50
CA SER A 152 -10.06 -11.54 40.04
C SER A 152 -8.92 -10.75 39.38
N THR A 153 -8.64 -9.53 39.86
CA THR A 153 -7.52 -8.73 39.34
C THR A 153 -6.17 -9.36 39.63
N ASN A 154 -5.99 -9.99 40.81
CA ASN A 154 -4.75 -10.65 41.17
C ASN A 154 -4.52 -11.91 40.32
N MET A 155 -5.57 -12.71 40.08
CA MET A 155 -5.48 -13.88 39.21
C MET A 155 -5.11 -13.51 37.77
N LEU A 156 -5.74 -12.47 37.21
CA LEU A 156 -5.40 -11.96 35.89
C LEU A 156 -3.97 -11.41 35.82
N LEU A 157 -3.50 -10.76 36.88
CA LEU A 157 -2.13 -10.26 36.96
C LEU A 157 -1.10 -11.40 36.91
N ASP A 158 -1.38 -12.49 37.61
CA ASP A 158 -0.50 -13.66 37.64
C ASP A 158 -0.54 -14.46 36.34
N GLU A 159 -1.69 -14.56 35.68
CA GLU A 159 -1.81 -15.16 34.35
C GLU A 159 -1.04 -14.34 33.29
N VAL A 160 -1.14 -13.01 33.33
CA VAL A 160 -0.36 -12.13 32.44
C VAL A 160 1.16 -12.29 32.69
N LYS A 161 1.59 -12.47 33.95
CA LYS A 161 3.01 -12.76 34.25
C LYS A 161 3.43 -14.13 33.70
N ALA A 162 2.60 -15.16 33.85
CA ALA A 162 2.87 -16.50 33.35
C ALA A 162 3.01 -16.51 31.82
N LEU A 163 2.06 -15.89 31.11
CA LEU A 163 2.10 -15.78 29.65
C LEU A 163 3.32 -14.99 29.15
N ARG A 164 3.71 -13.91 29.85
CA ARG A 164 4.94 -13.16 29.52
C ARG A 164 6.18 -14.03 29.63
N LYS A 165 6.25 -14.90 30.65
CA LYS A 165 7.36 -15.84 30.84
C LYS A 165 7.39 -16.88 29.72
N GLU A 166 6.25 -17.48 29.38
CA GLU A 166 6.15 -18.45 28.29
C GLU A 166 6.58 -17.85 26.93
N VAL A 167 6.14 -16.62 26.63
CA VAL A 167 6.56 -15.92 25.41
C VAL A 167 8.07 -15.65 25.41
N ALA A 168 8.68 -15.34 26.55
CA ALA A 168 10.12 -15.16 26.67
C ALA A 168 10.87 -16.47 26.42
N ASP A 169 10.38 -17.59 26.96
CA ASP A 169 10.95 -18.92 26.77
C ASP A 169 10.82 -19.37 25.31
N LEU A 170 9.66 -19.19 24.68
CA LEU A 170 9.46 -19.48 23.25
C LEU A 170 10.40 -18.67 22.35
N ARG A 171 10.63 -17.39 22.68
CA ARG A 171 11.60 -16.54 21.97
C ARG A 171 13.03 -17.05 22.15
N ARG A 172 13.40 -17.50 23.35
CA ARG A 172 14.73 -18.06 23.67
C ARG A 172 14.94 -19.42 23.00
N SER A 173 13.94 -20.30 22.97
CA SER A 173 13.99 -21.58 22.24
C SER A 173 14.13 -21.36 20.73
N ARG A 174 13.41 -20.38 20.15
CA ARG A 174 13.57 -20.02 18.73
C ARG A 174 14.96 -19.48 18.39
N SER A 175 15.58 -18.71 19.28
CA SER A 175 16.93 -18.19 19.03
C SER A 175 17.99 -19.29 19.09
N GLN A 176 17.89 -20.21 20.05
CA GLN A 176 18.77 -21.39 20.15
C GLN A 176 18.65 -22.30 18.92
N PHE A 177 17.45 -22.54 18.40
CA PHE A 177 17.23 -23.35 17.19
C PHE A 177 17.87 -22.70 15.94
N ARG A 178 17.85 -21.36 15.86
CA ARG A 178 18.54 -20.61 14.79
C ARG A 178 20.06 -20.69 14.91
N HIS A 179 20.60 -20.63 16.12
CA HIS A 179 22.03 -20.72 16.35
C HIS A 179 22.59 -22.09 15.96
N ASN A 180 21.88 -23.18 16.29
CA ASN A 180 22.32 -24.54 15.97
C ASN A 180 22.34 -24.84 14.45
N ASN A 181 21.44 -24.24 13.67
CA ASN A 181 21.43 -24.34 12.21
C ASN A 181 22.59 -23.59 11.53
N ASN A 182 23.15 -22.56 12.17
CA ASN A 182 24.31 -21.84 11.63
C ASN A 182 25.62 -22.61 11.86
N VAL A 183 25.74 -23.38 12.94
CA VAL A 183 26.94 -24.20 13.21
C VAL A 183 27.06 -25.36 12.22
N ARG A 184 25.95 -25.86 11.66
CA ARG A 184 25.95 -26.94 10.66
C ARG A 184 26.27 -26.50 9.22
N ARG A 185 26.37 -25.19 8.93
CA ARG A 185 26.83 -24.69 7.62
C ARG A 185 28.32 -24.34 7.65
N LYS A 186 29.18 -25.33 7.91
CA LYS A 186 30.58 -25.20 7.52
C LYS A 186 30.67 -25.25 5.98
N ARG A 187 31.05 -24.10 5.44
CA ARG A 187 31.32 -23.76 4.04
C ARG A 187 32.10 -24.86 3.31
N SER A 188 31.45 -25.59 2.41
CA SER A 188 32.14 -26.16 1.25
C SER A 188 32.43 -24.99 0.29
N ASN A 189 33.68 -24.56 0.27
CA ASN A 189 34.15 -23.51 -0.62
C ASN A 189 34.33 -24.09 -2.04
N SER A 190 33.22 -24.24 -2.76
CA SER A 190 33.25 -24.54 -4.19
C SER A 190 32.31 -23.58 -4.92
N ARG A 191 32.88 -22.79 -5.82
CA ARG A 191 32.20 -21.87 -6.74
C ARG A 191 30.97 -22.54 -7.35
N SER A 192 29.77 -22.05 -7.05
CA SER A 192 28.54 -22.49 -7.73
C SER A 192 28.43 -21.77 -9.08
N ILE A 193 29.27 -22.17 -10.03
CA ILE A 193 29.13 -21.81 -11.43
C ILE A 193 28.49 -23.02 -12.11
N ALA A 194 27.21 -22.89 -12.49
CA ALA A 194 26.39 -23.91 -13.16
C ALA A 194 26.18 -25.24 -12.40
N ALA A 195 25.19 -25.27 -11.49
CA ALA A 195 24.63 -26.54 -11.04
C ALA A 195 23.74 -27.15 -12.13
N LYS A 196 23.88 -28.45 -12.41
CA LYS A 196 22.93 -29.20 -13.25
C LYS A 196 21.50 -28.99 -12.70
N PRO A 197 20.49 -28.76 -13.55
CA PRO A 197 19.10 -28.62 -13.10
C PRO A 197 18.73 -29.78 -12.18
N ARG A 198 18.37 -29.47 -10.93
CA ARG A 198 17.96 -30.52 -9.97
C ARG A 198 16.60 -31.03 -10.40
N ARG A 199 16.51 -32.33 -10.71
CA ARG A 199 15.23 -32.99 -11.00
C ARG A 199 14.28 -32.79 -9.83
N LEU A 200 13.04 -32.42 -10.14
CA LEU A 200 11.96 -32.39 -9.16
C LEU A 200 11.71 -33.81 -8.65
N ALA A 201 11.47 -33.95 -7.34
CA ALA A 201 10.97 -35.20 -6.77
C ALA A 201 9.65 -35.59 -7.48
N PRO A 202 9.37 -36.89 -7.66
CA PRO A 202 8.25 -37.36 -8.49
C PRO A 202 6.89 -36.78 -8.06
N ASP A 203 6.64 -36.66 -6.76
CA ASP A 203 5.39 -36.08 -6.23
C ASP A 203 5.25 -34.61 -6.59
N ARG A 204 6.34 -33.85 -6.46
CA ARG A 204 6.40 -32.43 -6.81
C ARG A 204 6.26 -32.22 -8.32
N LEU A 205 6.83 -33.12 -9.12
CA LEU A 205 6.69 -33.09 -10.57
C LEU A 205 5.24 -33.34 -11.00
N LYS A 206 4.55 -34.28 -10.34
CA LYS A 206 3.13 -34.59 -10.61
C LYS A 206 2.24 -33.37 -10.33
N ILE A 207 2.46 -32.72 -9.17
CA ILE A 207 1.76 -31.48 -8.80
C ILE A 207 2.07 -30.38 -9.81
N ALA A 208 3.34 -30.18 -10.15
CA ALA A 208 3.75 -29.14 -11.08
C ALA A 208 3.10 -29.30 -12.48
N LYS A 209 3.08 -30.53 -13.01
CA LYS A 209 2.45 -30.83 -14.29
C LYS A 209 0.94 -30.57 -14.28
N ALA A 210 0.25 -30.99 -13.21
CA ALA A 210 -1.18 -30.77 -13.08
C ALA A 210 -1.54 -29.28 -13.07
N GLU A 211 -0.78 -28.48 -12.32
CA GLU A 211 -0.97 -27.02 -12.24
C GLU A 211 -0.76 -26.35 -13.61
N PHE A 212 0.33 -26.67 -14.32
CA PHE A 212 0.58 -26.10 -15.64
C PHE A 212 -0.50 -26.50 -16.66
N GLN A 213 -0.99 -27.75 -16.62
CA GLN A 213 -2.11 -28.17 -17.48
C GLN A 213 -3.40 -27.41 -17.17
N HIS A 214 -3.68 -27.17 -15.89
CA HIS A 214 -4.83 -26.37 -15.47
C HIS A 214 -4.72 -24.93 -15.97
N MET A 215 -3.55 -24.29 -15.82
CA MET A 215 -3.31 -22.93 -16.31
C MET A 215 -3.40 -22.82 -17.85
N ILE A 216 -2.99 -23.86 -18.60
CA ILE A 216 -3.17 -23.92 -20.06
C ILE A 216 -4.66 -24.01 -20.42
N LYS A 217 -5.43 -24.85 -19.72
CA LYS A 217 -6.89 -24.97 -19.95
C LYS A 217 -7.63 -23.66 -19.68
N LEU A 218 -7.18 -22.90 -18.69
CA LEU A 218 -7.71 -21.56 -18.37
C LEU A 218 -7.18 -20.46 -19.30
N ASN A 219 -6.38 -20.80 -20.32
CA ASN A 219 -5.75 -19.86 -21.26
C ASN A 219 -4.87 -18.77 -20.60
N HIS A 220 -4.36 -19.01 -19.39
CA HIS A 220 -3.47 -18.06 -18.69
C HIS A 220 -2.02 -18.12 -19.19
N ILE A 221 -1.60 -19.27 -19.74
CA ILE A 221 -0.25 -19.49 -20.27
C ILE A 221 -0.32 -20.30 -21.56
N ARG A 222 0.76 -20.25 -22.35
CA ARG A 222 0.95 -21.07 -23.57
C ARG A 222 2.31 -21.76 -23.57
N PRO A 223 2.44 -22.96 -24.16
CA PRO A 223 3.74 -23.61 -24.34
C PRO A 223 4.70 -22.75 -25.17
N SER A 224 5.93 -22.61 -24.70
CA SER A 224 7.03 -21.97 -25.45
C SER A 224 7.86 -23.01 -26.21
N LYS A 225 8.40 -22.62 -27.37
CA LYS A 225 9.35 -23.42 -28.17
C LYS A 225 10.83 -23.08 -27.88
N SER A 226 11.10 -22.20 -26.92
CA SER A 226 12.47 -21.82 -26.54
C SER A 226 13.20 -22.97 -25.83
N ALA A 227 14.47 -23.18 -26.17
CA ALA A 227 15.37 -24.08 -25.44
C ALA A 227 15.74 -23.54 -24.04
N TYR A 228 15.39 -22.29 -23.74
CA TYR A 228 15.66 -21.63 -22.47
C TYR A 228 14.39 -21.58 -21.62
N ALA A 229 14.50 -22.03 -20.37
CA ALA A 229 13.44 -21.93 -19.36
C ALA A 229 14.02 -21.48 -18.01
N SER A 230 13.28 -20.63 -17.31
CA SER A 230 13.60 -20.22 -15.94
C SER A 230 13.47 -21.42 -14.98
N PRO A 231 14.31 -21.53 -13.94
CA PRO A 231 14.18 -22.57 -12.92
C PRO A 231 12.81 -22.51 -12.21
N LEU A 232 12.19 -23.67 -11.98
CA LEU A 232 10.91 -23.77 -11.27
C LEU A 232 11.12 -23.63 -9.75
N HIS A 233 10.53 -22.63 -9.12
CA HIS A 233 10.49 -22.52 -7.66
C HIS A 233 9.11 -22.98 -7.14
N MET A 234 9.11 -23.99 -6.26
CA MET A 234 7.91 -24.46 -5.56
C MET A 234 7.99 -24.06 -4.07
N VAL A 235 6.91 -23.51 -3.53
CA VAL A 235 6.79 -23.08 -2.13
C VAL A 235 5.52 -23.68 -1.53
N PRO A 236 5.54 -24.26 -0.32
CA PRO A 236 4.32 -24.71 0.34
C PRO A 236 3.31 -23.57 0.52
N LYS A 237 2.10 -23.75 0.00
CA LYS A 237 0.96 -22.86 0.28
C LYS A 237 0.06 -23.53 1.31
N LYS A 238 -0.20 -22.84 2.42
CA LYS A 238 -1.20 -23.27 3.40
C LYS A 238 -2.55 -22.73 2.96
N ILE A 239 -3.45 -23.62 2.55
CA ILE A 239 -4.87 -23.31 2.37
C ILE A 239 -5.58 -24.01 3.52
N LEU A 240 -6.40 -23.29 4.29
CA LEU A 240 -6.95 -23.75 5.57
C LEU A 240 -7.99 -24.87 5.46
N LEU A 241 -8.20 -25.45 4.28
CA LEU A 241 -9.03 -26.63 4.08
C LEU A 241 -8.35 -27.52 3.03
N SER A 242 -7.98 -28.74 3.45
CA SER A 242 -7.46 -29.84 2.62
C SER A 242 -6.08 -29.68 1.96
N GLY A 243 -5.08 -30.32 2.58
CA GLY A 243 -3.88 -30.87 1.91
C GLY A 243 -2.80 -29.86 1.52
N ASP A 244 -1.57 -30.10 1.96
CA ASP A 244 -0.39 -29.30 1.63
C ASP A 244 -0.17 -29.18 0.10
N GLN A 245 -0.71 -28.12 -0.51
CA GLN A 245 -0.47 -27.79 -1.91
C GLN A 245 0.79 -26.93 -2.05
N LEU A 246 1.75 -27.37 -2.86
CA LEU A 246 2.92 -26.57 -3.22
C LEU A 246 2.53 -25.57 -4.31
N GLY A 247 2.53 -24.28 -4.00
CA GLY A 247 2.40 -23.21 -4.99
C GLY A 247 3.64 -23.09 -5.87
N ILE A 248 3.43 -22.87 -7.15
CA ILE A 248 4.50 -22.64 -8.13
C ILE A 248 4.66 -21.13 -8.32
N ILE A 249 5.88 -20.62 -8.20
CA ILE A 249 6.23 -19.27 -8.62
C ILE A 249 6.90 -19.38 -9.98
N VAL A 250 6.19 -18.98 -11.04
CA VAL A 250 6.74 -18.93 -12.40
C VAL A 250 7.29 -17.53 -12.61
N HIS A 251 8.61 -17.41 -12.76
CA HIS A 251 9.23 -16.16 -13.20
C HIS A 251 9.10 -16.09 -14.73
N LEU A 252 8.05 -15.43 -15.20
CA LEU A 252 7.80 -15.17 -16.62
C LEU A 252 8.77 -14.08 -17.10
N MET A 253 9.81 -14.50 -17.81
CA MET A 253 10.65 -13.57 -18.58
C MET A 253 9.77 -12.95 -19.67
N HIS A 254 9.36 -11.69 -19.49
CA HIS A 254 8.88 -10.88 -20.60
C HIS A 254 10.09 -10.57 -21.48
N ARG A 255 10.03 -10.98 -22.75
CA ARG A 255 11.00 -10.53 -23.75
C ARG A 255 10.61 -9.08 -24.14
N PRO A 256 11.57 -8.14 -24.23
CA PRO A 256 11.33 -6.89 -24.96
C PRO A 256 11.03 -7.17 -26.43
#